data_AF-A0A962EEV1-F1
#
_entry.id   AF-A0A962EEV1-F1
#
_cell.length_a   1.000
_cell.length_b   1.000
_cell.length_c   1.000
_cell.angle_alpha   90.00
_cell.angle_beta   90.00
_cell.angle_gamma   90.00
#
_symmetry.space_group_name_H-M   'P 1'
#
loop_
_entity.id
_entity.type
_entity.pdbx_description
1 polymer ?
#
loop_
_entity_poly.entity_id
_entity_poly.type
_entity_poly.pdbx_seq_one_letter_code
_entity_poly.pdbx_strand_id
1 'polypeptide(L)'
;DRSWYGRVLVERVEGYCSEPDWMRAYHEINAFEEQLVENGALVVKFWLAISADEQLKRFNERRDTPFKAFKITDDDWRNRERWNDYEHAVCDMVERCSTSLAPWHLIPANDKPYARIQILKTLCKVLEKAE
;
A
#
# COMPACT_ATOMS: atom_id res chain seq x y z
N ASP A 1 2.90 8.15 6.41
CA ASP A 1 2.53 8.42 5.01
C ASP A 1 1.73 7.24 4.49
N ARG A 2 0.46 7.49 4.15
CA ARG A 2 -0.61 6.54 3.79
C ARG A 2 -1.62 7.31 2.94
N SER A 3 -2.65 6.65 2.43
CA SER A 3 -3.66 7.26 1.55
C SER A 3 -5.07 6.78 1.90
N TRP A 4 -6.06 7.15 1.06
CA TRP A 4 -7.47 6.74 1.16
C TRP A 4 -7.68 5.22 1.19
N TYR A 5 -6.69 4.44 0.74
CA TYR A 5 -6.71 2.98 0.81
C TYR A 5 -6.75 2.39 2.23
N GLY A 6 -6.59 3.22 3.27
CA GLY A 6 -6.83 2.82 4.66
C GLY A 6 -8.20 2.15 4.88
N ARG A 7 -9.23 2.63 4.16
CA ARG A 7 -10.61 2.11 4.21
C ARG A 7 -10.73 0.63 3.84
N VAL A 8 -9.96 0.18 2.85
CA VAL A 8 -10.00 -1.21 2.34
C VAL A 8 -8.85 -2.08 2.85
N LEU A 9 -7.96 -1.50 3.67
CA LEU A 9 -6.83 -2.18 4.31
C LEU A 9 -7.02 -2.22 5.83
N VAL A 10 -6.39 -1.30 6.57
CA VAL A 10 -6.36 -1.33 8.04
C VAL A 10 -7.77 -1.24 8.64
N GLU A 11 -8.66 -0.42 8.10
CA GLU A 11 -10.01 -0.29 8.63
C GLU A 11 -10.85 -1.55 8.39
N ARG A 12 -10.67 -2.20 7.24
CA ARG A 12 -11.28 -3.50 6.92
C ARG A 12 -10.76 -4.59 7.85
N VAL A 13 -9.44 -4.70 7.99
CA VAL A 13 -8.80 -5.75 8.78
C VAL A 13 -9.15 -5.54 10.25
N GLU A 14 -8.89 -4.36 10.83
CA GLU A 14 -9.13 -4.06 12.25
C GLU A 14 -10.61 -3.88 12.62
N GLY A 15 -11.54 -3.94 11.66
CA GLY A 15 -12.98 -3.83 11.92
C GLY A 15 -13.42 -2.43 12.34
N TYR A 16 -12.65 -1.40 11.96
CA TYR A 16 -13.02 0.01 12.20
C TYR A 16 -14.12 0.50 11.26
N CYS A 17 -14.47 -0.32 10.26
CA CYS A 17 -15.50 -0.02 9.27
C CYS A 17 -16.34 -1.28 9.00
N SER A 18 -17.64 -1.09 8.73
CA SER A 18 -18.54 -2.20 8.42
C SER A 18 -18.23 -2.80 7.04
N GLU A 19 -18.57 -4.08 6.85
CA GLU A 19 -18.39 -4.75 5.56
C GLU A 19 -19.04 -4.03 4.38
N PRO A 20 -20.31 -3.60 4.46
CA PRO A 20 -20.93 -2.83 3.38
C PRO A 20 -20.18 -1.54 3.04
N ASP A 21 -19.56 -0.90 4.03
CA ASP A 21 -18.86 0.37 3.83
C ASP A 21 -17.52 0.20 3.14
N TRP A 22 -16.67 -0.75 3.59
CA TRP A 22 -15.40 -0.97 2.89
C TRP A 22 -15.58 -1.66 1.53
N MET A 23 -16.64 -2.46 1.35
CA MET A 23 -16.98 -3.02 0.03
C MET A 23 -17.38 -1.92 -0.97
N ARG A 24 -18.20 -0.95 -0.54
CA ARG A 24 -18.57 0.20 -1.37
C ARG A 24 -17.37 1.09 -1.71
N ALA A 25 -16.43 1.21 -0.78
CA ALA A 25 -15.26 2.07 -0.93
C ALA A 25 -14.41 1.74 -2.16
N TYR A 26 -14.35 0.49 -2.64
CA TYR A 26 -13.61 0.19 -3.88
C TYR A 26 -14.11 1.01 -5.08
N HIS A 27 -15.43 1.14 -5.23
CA HIS A 27 -16.01 1.92 -6.31
C HIS A 27 -15.79 3.42 -6.10
N GLU A 28 -15.96 3.90 -4.87
CA GLU A 28 -15.72 5.30 -4.50
C GLU A 28 -14.26 5.72 -4.75
N ILE A 29 -13.30 4.86 -4.41
CA ILE A 29 -11.87 5.07 -4.66
C ILE A 29 -11.60 5.17 -6.16
N ASN A 30 -12.15 4.26 -6.96
CA ASN A 30 -11.94 4.28 -8.41
C ASN A 30 -12.54 5.54 -9.04
N ALA A 31 -13.76 5.92 -8.64
CA ALA A 31 -14.40 7.14 -9.12
C ALA A 31 -13.62 8.41 -8.72
N PHE A 32 -13.08 8.43 -7.50
CA PHE A 32 -12.23 9.52 -7.05
C PHE A 32 -10.93 9.63 -7.85
N GLU A 33 -10.26 8.50 -8.10
CA GLU A 33 -9.03 8.48 -8.91
C GLU A 33 -9.29 8.86 -10.36
N GLU A 34 -10.40 8.43 -10.95
CA GLU A 34 -10.86 8.85 -12.28
C GLU A 34 -11.06 10.36 -12.34
N GLN A 35 -11.78 10.94 -11.37
CA GLN A 35 -11.96 12.40 -11.28
C GLN A 35 -10.62 13.14 -11.20
N LEU A 36 -9.65 12.64 -10.42
CA LEU A 36 -8.32 13.25 -10.36
C LEU A 36 -7.64 13.24 -11.73
N VAL A 37 -7.68 12.11 -12.43
CA VAL A 37 -7.07 11.95 -13.76
C VAL A 37 -7.76 12.84 -14.81
N GLU A 38 -9.09 12.90 -14.82
CA GLU A 38 -9.85 13.78 -15.71
C GLU A 38 -9.52 15.27 -15.50
N ASN A 39 -9.16 15.65 -14.27
CA ASN A 39 -8.73 17.01 -13.94
C ASN A 39 -7.21 17.23 -14.14
N GLY A 40 -6.54 16.33 -14.85
CA GLY A 40 -5.14 16.46 -15.26
C GLY A 40 -4.11 16.01 -14.22
N ALA A 41 -4.52 15.37 -13.13
CA ALA A 41 -3.58 14.80 -12.18
C ALA A 41 -3.06 13.43 -12.66
N LEU A 42 -1.79 13.14 -12.38
CA LEU A 42 -1.23 11.80 -12.56
C LEU A 42 -1.29 11.04 -11.23
N VAL A 43 -2.02 9.93 -11.20
CA VAL A 43 -2.13 9.07 -10.02
C VAL A 43 -1.25 7.84 -10.20
N VAL A 44 -0.12 7.79 -9.49
CA VAL A 44 0.84 6.68 -9.54
C VAL A 44 0.87 5.95 -8.20
N LYS A 45 0.46 4.68 -8.18
CA LYS A 45 0.26 3.91 -6.95
C LYS A 45 1.30 2.81 -6.80
N PHE A 46 1.89 2.70 -5.62
CA PHE A 46 2.94 1.73 -5.33
C PHE A 46 2.59 0.86 -4.12
N TRP A 47 2.59 -0.45 -4.32
CA TRP A 47 2.54 -1.40 -3.21
C TRP A 47 3.93 -2.02 -3.00
N LEU A 48 4.49 -1.84 -1.81
CA LEU A 48 5.83 -2.33 -1.48
C LEU A 48 5.72 -3.72 -0.84
N ALA A 49 5.79 -4.76 -1.65
CA ALA A 49 5.66 -6.14 -1.21
C ALA A 49 6.94 -6.63 -0.53
N ILE A 50 6.84 -7.03 0.74
CA ILE A 50 7.91 -7.71 1.48
C ILE A 50 7.44 -9.09 1.92
N SER A 51 8.36 -10.02 2.13
CA SER A 51 8.02 -11.30 2.75
C SER A 51 7.76 -11.14 4.26
N ALA A 52 6.99 -12.07 4.82
CA ALA A 52 6.76 -12.13 6.26
C ALA A 52 8.08 -12.20 7.03
N ASP A 53 9.07 -12.95 6.55
CA ASP A 53 10.39 -13.05 7.20
C ASP A 53 11.16 -11.74 7.18
N GLU A 54 11.16 -11.03 6.06
CA GLU A 54 11.83 -9.74 5.94
C GLU A 54 11.13 -8.67 6.81
N GLN A 55 9.80 -8.74 6.96
CA GLN A 55 9.08 -7.88 7.89
C GLN A 55 9.55 -8.13 9.34
N LEU A 56 9.60 -9.40 9.78
CA LEU A 56 10.04 -9.76 11.13
C LEU A 56 11.48 -9.32 11.41
N LYS A 57 12.38 -9.57 10.45
CA LYS A 57 13.76 -9.13 10.53
C LYS A 57 13.84 -7.62 10.75
N ARG A 58 13.09 -6.82 9.96
CA ARG A 58 13.04 -5.37 10.10
C ARG A 58 12.45 -4.91 11.43
N PHE A 59 11.50 -5.65 11.98
CA PHE A 59 10.90 -5.34 13.29
C PHE A 59 11.93 -5.51 14.41
N ASN A 60 12.65 -6.63 14.41
CA ASN A 60 13.74 -6.88 15.36
C ASN A 60 14.85 -5.82 15.23
N GLU A 61 15.30 -5.53 14.00
CA GLU A 61 16.31 -4.48 13.76
C GLU A 61 15.88 -3.09 14.29
N ARG A 62 14.60 -2.74 14.18
CA ARG A 62 14.08 -1.46 14.69
C ARG A 62 14.04 -1.43 16.21
N ARG A 63 13.61 -2.52 16.84
CA ARG A 63 13.59 -2.65 18.30
C ARG A 63 15.01 -2.52 18.88
N ASP A 64 15.98 -3.14 18.22
CA ASP A 64 17.36 -3.20 18.71
C ASP A 64 18.18 -1.94 18.36
N THR A 65 17.62 -1.01 17.55
CA THR A 65 18.24 0.27 17.21
C THR A 65 17.59 1.41 18.02
N PRO A 66 18.26 2.02 19.01
CA PRO A 66 17.64 2.96 19.96
C PRO A 66 16.91 4.14 19.30
N PHE A 67 17.49 4.73 18.26
CA PHE A 67 16.90 5.87 17.54
C PHE A 67 15.82 5.45 16.51
N LYS A 68 15.53 4.16 16.34
CA LYS A 68 14.44 3.65 15.50
C LYS A 68 13.36 2.92 16.31
N ALA A 69 13.59 2.67 17.60
CA ALA A 69 12.66 1.93 18.46
C ALA A 69 11.27 2.57 18.49
N PHE A 70 11.16 3.89 18.39
CA PHE A 70 9.87 4.59 18.32
C PHE A 70 9.02 4.24 17.08
N LYS A 71 9.60 3.56 16.06
CA LYS A 71 8.93 3.16 14.81
C LYS A 71 8.34 1.76 14.85
N ILE A 72 8.32 1.11 16.01
CA ILE A 72 7.63 -0.15 16.22
C ILE A 72 6.74 -0.02 17.45
N THR A 73 5.46 -0.33 17.29
CA THR A 73 4.46 -0.32 18.36
C THR A 73 3.83 -1.71 18.51
N ASP A 74 3.05 -1.91 19.57
CA ASP A 74 2.30 -3.15 19.77
C ASP A 74 1.31 -3.42 18.62
N ASP A 75 0.78 -2.36 17.99
CA ASP A 75 -0.07 -2.48 16.81
C ASP A 75 0.67 -3.10 15.62
N ASP A 76 1.98 -2.85 15.46
CA ASP A 76 2.75 -3.47 14.37
C ASP A 76 2.85 -5.00 14.57
N TRP A 77 3.01 -5.45 15.81
CA TRP A 77 3.03 -6.88 16.15
C TRP A 77 1.65 -7.52 15.96
N ARG A 78 0.58 -6.86 16.40
CA ARG A 78 -0.81 -7.30 16.15
C ARG A 78 -1.10 -7.42 14.66
N ASN A 79 -0.70 -6.42 13.87
CA ASN A 79 -0.89 -6.45 12.42
C ASN A 79 -0.15 -7.61 11.76
N ARG A 80 1.02 -7.98 12.27
CA ARG A 80 1.79 -9.12 11.79
C ARG A 80 1.07 -10.45 12.06
N GLU A 81 0.47 -10.64 13.22
CA GLU A 81 -0.32 -11.84 13.53
C GLU A 81 -1.47 -12.05 12.53
N ARG A 82 -1.94 -10.95 11.95
CA ARG A 82 -3.01 -10.91 10.95
C ARG A 82 -2.49 -10.85 9.51
N TRP A 83 -1.29 -11.37 9.27
CA TRP A 83 -0.64 -11.36 7.95
C TRP A 83 -1.57 -11.79 6.81
N ASN A 84 -2.26 -12.92 6.97
CA ASN A 84 -3.13 -13.47 5.93
C ASN A 84 -4.35 -12.57 5.66
N ASP A 85 -4.91 -11.92 6.68
CA ASP A 85 -6.02 -10.97 6.50
C ASP A 85 -5.56 -9.76 5.67
N TYR A 86 -4.37 -9.23 5.98
CA TYR A 86 -3.76 -8.14 5.22
C TYR A 86 -3.42 -8.57 3.79
N GLU A 87 -2.90 -9.78 3.59
CA GLU A 87 -2.60 -10.31 2.26
C GLU A 87 -3.87 -10.38 1.39
N HIS A 88 -4.96 -10.93 1.91
CA HIS A 88 -6.25 -10.93 1.21
C HIS A 88 -6.75 -9.51 0.92
N ALA A 89 -6.69 -8.60 1.90
CA ALA A 89 -7.12 -7.23 1.72
C ALA A 89 -6.32 -6.50 0.62
N VAL A 90 -5.01 -6.76 0.54
CA VAL A 90 -4.13 -6.20 -0.49
C VAL A 90 -4.44 -6.79 -1.87
N CYS A 91 -4.65 -8.11 -1.97
CA CYS A 91 -5.03 -8.76 -3.21
C CYS A 91 -6.33 -8.17 -3.76
N ASP A 92 -7.38 -8.07 -2.93
CA ASP A 92 -8.65 -7.46 -3.32
C ASP A 92 -8.49 -6.00 -3.74
N MET A 93 -7.69 -5.22 -2.99
CA MET A 93 -7.41 -3.82 -3.32
C MET A 93 -6.73 -3.67 -4.68
N VAL A 94 -5.74 -4.51 -4.97
CA VAL A 94 -5.02 -4.47 -6.25
C VAL A 94 -5.95 -4.91 -7.38
N GLU A 95 -6.70 -5.99 -7.19
CA GLU A 95 -7.63 -6.51 -8.19
C GLU A 95 -8.74 -5.50 -8.52
N ARG A 96 -9.33 -4.88 -7.51
CA ARG A 96 -10.50 -4.01 -7.68
C ARG A 96 -10.15 -2.57 -8.02
N CYS A 97 -8.96 -2.09 -7.66
CA CYS A 97 -8.56 -0.70 -7.86
C CYS A 97 -7.38 -0.52 -8.82
N SER A 98 -6.83 -1.57 -9.45
CA SER A 98 -5.83 -1.39 -10.51
C SER A 98 -6.52 -1.14 -11.85
N THR A 99 -6.93 0.10 -12.09
CA THR A 99 -7.59 0.51 -13.34
C THR A 99 -6.58 0.83 -14.44
N SER A 100 -7.04 0.99 -15.68
CA SER A 100 -6.19 1.45 -16.79
C SER A 100 -5.72 2.89 -16.62
N LEU A 101 -6.52 3.74 -15.96
CA LEU A 101 -6.21 5.15 -15.69
C LEU A 101 -5.22 5.33 -14.54
N ALA A 102 -5.34 4.50 -13.49
CA ALA A 102 -4.50 4.53 -12.32
C ALA A 102 -4.10 3.09 -11.92
N PRO A 103 -3.12 2.48 -12.60
CA PRO A 103 -2.69 1.11 -12.30
C PRO A 103 -1.92 1.03 -10.98
N TRP A 104 -1.97 -0.14 -10.33
CA TRP A 104 -1.08 -0.46 -9.21
C TRP A 104 0.27 -0.97 -9.70
N HIS A 105 1.35 -0.48 -9.10
CA HIS A 105 2.69 -1.00 -9.30
C HIS A 105 3.14 -1.80 -8.07
N LEU A 106 3.23 -3.13 -8.22
CA LEU A 106 3.73 -4.02 -7.17
C LEU A 106 5.25 -4.04 -7.21
N ILE A 107 5.89 -3.55 -6.15
CA ILE A 107 7.33 -3.40 -6.04
C ILE A 107 7.88 -4.46 -5.06
N PRO A 108 8.71 -5.41 -5.52
CA PRO A 108 9.45 -6.29 -4.62
C PRO A 108 10.38 -5.45 -3.76
N ALA A 109 10.07 -5.37 -2.46
CA ALA A 109 10.66 -4.41 -1.54
C ALA A 109 11.52 -5.03 -0.43
N ASN A 110 11.89 -6.30 -0.58
CA ASN A 110 12.82 -6.95 0.35
C ASN A 110 14.19 -6.25 0.36
N ASP A 111 14.69 -5.86 -0.81
CA ASP A 111 15.86 -4.99 -0.95
C ASP A 111 15.41 -3.52 -1.08
N LYS A 112 15.82 -2.68 -0.11
CA LYS A 112 15.45 -1.26 -0.05
C LYS A 112 16.07 -0.44 -1.19
N PRO A 113 17.39 -0.47 -1.45
CA PRO A 113 17.99 0.15 -2.64
C PRO A 113 17.28 -0.22 -3.95
N TYR A 114 17.02 -1.51 -4.17
CA TYR A 114 16.33 -1.98 -5.37
C TYR A 114 14.93 -1.37 -5.50
N ALA A 115 14.13 -1.43 -4.43
CA ALA A 115 12.78 -0.89 -4.41
C ALA A 115 12.74 0.60 -4.75
N ARG A 116 13.67 1.38 -4.18
CA ARG A 116 13.80 2.82 -4.46
C ARG A 116 14.09 3.09 -5.93
N ILE A 117 15.03 2.35 -6.52
CA ILE A 117 15.37 2.49 -7.94
C ILE A 117 14.17 2.11 -8.82
N GLN A 118 13.44 1.04 -8.50
CA GLN A 118 12.26 0.63 -9.25
C GLN A 118 11.12 1.65 -9.19
N ILE A 119 10.86 2.23 -8.02
CA ILE A 119 9.86 3.29 -7.85
C ILE A 119 10.22 4.50 -8.71
N LEU A 120 11.46 4.99 -8.61
CA LEU A 120 11.92 6.16 -9.38
C LEU A 120 11.86 5.89 -10.88
N LYS A 121 12.33 4.73 -11.35
CA LYS A 121 12.24 4.35 -12.77
C LYS A 121 10.80 4.28 -13.27
N THR A 122 9.90 3.71 -12.47
CA THR A 122 8.48 3.63 -12.82
C THR A 122 7.86 5.02 -12.90
N LEU A 123 8.15 5.89 -11.93
CA LEU A 123 7.65 7.26 -11.92
C LEU A 123 8.13 8.06 -13.14
N CYS A 124 9.43 8.02 -13.45
CA CYS A 124 9.98 8.68 -14.64
C CYS A 124 9.28 8.20 -15.92
N LYS A 125 9.09 6.89 -16.09
CA LYS A 125 8.39 6.32 -17.25
C LYS A 125 6.93 6.78 -17.37
N VAL A 126 6.24 6.98 -16.25
CA VAL A 126 4.86 7.48 -16.26
C VAL A 126 4.84 8.94 -16.66
N LEU A 127 5.75 9.75 -16.12
CA LEU A 127 5.87 11.18 -16.46
C LEU A 127 6.22 11.38 -17.94
N GLU A 128 7.20 10.64 -18.46
CA GLU A 128 7.61 10.70 -19.88
C GLU A 128 6.49 10.32 -20.87
N LYS A 129 5.49 9.56 -20.43
CA LYS A 129 4.32 9.19 -21.26
C LYS A 129 3.18 10.20 -21.19
N ALA A 130 3.20 11.07 -20.17
CA ALA A 130 2.17 12.06 -19.94
C ALA A 130 2.49 13.42 -20.60
N GLU A 131 3.76 13.63 -20.99
CA GLU A 131 4.18 14.69 -21.92
C GLU A 131 3.77 14.36 -23.37
#